data_AF-A0A209D9D8-F1
#
_entry.id   AF-A0A209D9D8-F1
#
_cell.length_a   1.000
_cell.length_b   1.000
_cell.length_c   1.000
_cell.angle_alpha   90.00
_cell.angle_beta   90.00
_cell.angle_gamma   90.00
#
_symmetry.space_group_name_H-M   'P 1'
#
loop_
_entity.id
_entity.type
_entity.pdbx_description
1 polymer ?
#
loop_
_entity_poly.entity_id
_entity_poly.type
_entity_poly.pdbx_seq_one_letter_code
_entity_poly.pdbx_strand_id
1 'polypeptide(L)'
;MKILSVNVGVSRAVDYTNAPSGTTGIDKRPVEGPVRVERPGPAGVGASGLSGDAVCDLRFHGGDDRAVYAFAREDLDGWEKELGRRLTHGSFGENLTTLGVGLRDALVGERWRLGREVVLEVTGGRLPCRTFGAWLGERRWLPRFTREASPGVMLRVIEPGELCAGDEIEVVHRPPHDVTVSRLFRALTVERESLPGVLVAAEWMEREQLEIARAYTAKHGE
;
A
#
# COMPACT_ATOMS: atom_id res chain seq x y z
N MET A 1 -6.82 16.77 -5.58
CA MET A 1 -6.49 15.34 -5.39
C MET A 1 -7.77 14.59 -5.13
N LYS A 2 -7.98 13.39 -5.69
CA LYS A 2 -9.23 12.64 -5.48
C LYS A 2 -9.06 11.12 -5.58
N ILE A 3 -10.04 10.40 -5.04
CA ILE A 3 -10.24 8.96 -5.27
C ILE A 3 -10.91 8.79 -6.64
N LEU A 4 -10.29 8.08 -7.57
CA LEU A 4 -10.92 7.71 -8.84
C LEU A 4 -11.75 6.43 -8.73
N SER A 5 -11.29 5.48 -7.92
CA SER A 5 -11.95 4.20 -7.76
C SER A 5 -11.69 3.64 -6.37
N VAL A 6 -12.73 3.05 -5.80
CA VAL A 6 -12.64 2.21 -4.60
C VAL A 6 -12.77 0.77 -5.07
N ASN A 7 -11.81 -0.08 -4.71
CA ASN A 7 -11.70 -1.43 -5.19
C ASN A 7 -11.64 -2.42 -4.03
N VAL A 8 -12.36 -3.53 -4.16
CA VAL A 8 -12.32 -4.64 -3.20
C VAL A 8 -12.02 -5.95 -3.91
N GLY A 9 -11.31 -6.83 -3.23
CA GLY A 9 -10.95 -8.16 -3.69
C GLY A 9 -11.88 -9.20 -3.11
N VAL A 10 -12.19 -10.22 -3.91
CA VAL A 10 -12.87 -11.43 -3.43
C VAL A 10 -11.84 -12.54 -3.36
N SER A 11 -11.88 -13.34 -2.28
CA SER A 11 -11.01 -14.50 -2.13
C SER A 11 -11.26 -15.50 -3.25
N ARG A 12 -10.20 -15.87 -3.97
CA ARG A 12 -10.24 -16.88 -5.04
C ARG A 12 -9.09 -17.86 -4.92
N ALA A 13 -9.38 -19.13 -5.15
CA ALA A 13 -8.37 -20.18 -5.23
C ALA A 13 -7.51 -20.00 -6.49
N VAL A 14 -6.18 -20.08 -6.32
CA VAL A 14 -5.20 -19.95 -7.40
C VAL A 14 -4.00 -20.86 -7.13
N ASP A 15 -3.29 -21.27 -8.19
CA ASP A 15 -2.12 -22.16 -8.11
C ASP A 15 -0.79 -21.42 -7.86
N TYR A 16 -0.79 -20.09 -7.94
CA TYR A 16 0.41 -19.27 -7.86
C TYR A 16 0.61 -18.50 -6.55
N THR A 17 -0.33 -18.63 -5.60
CA THR A 17 -0.22 -17.99 -4.27
C THR A 17 0.52 -18.91 -3.28
N ASN A 18 1.23 -18.32 -2.34
CA ASN A 18 1.84 -19.00 -1.20
C ASN A 18 1.06 -18.81 0.12
N ALA A 19 -0.13 -18.19 0.04
CA ALA A 19 -1.04 -18.10 1.16
C ALA A 19 -1.43 -19.52 1.63
N PRO A 20 -1.49 -19.81 2.95
CA PRO A 20 -1.78 -21.16 3.43
C PRO A 20 -3.15 -21.68 2.98
N SER A 21 -4.10 -20.77 2.74
CA SER A 21 -5.43 -21.08 2.23
C SER A 21 -5.47 -21.48 0.75
N GLY A 22 -4.38 -21.28 0.00
CA GLY A 22 -4.36 -21.43 -1.46
C GLY A 22 -5.20 -20.38 -2.19
N THR A 23 -5.59 -19.29 -1.51
CA THR A 23 -6.43 -18.22 -2.07
C THR A 23 -5.72 -16.86 -2.10
N THR A 24 -6.23 -15.95 -2.93
CA THR A 24 -5.78 -14.55 -3.00
C THR A 24 -6.95 -13.61 -3.27
N GLY A 25 -6.89 -12.39 -2.72
CA GLY A 25 -7.79 -11.27 -2.99
C GLY A 25 -7.13 -10.17 -3.84
N ILE A 26 -6.07 -10.51 -4.59
CA ILE A 26 -5.27 -9.54 -5.37
C ILE A 26 -6.00 -8.97 -6.58
N ASP A 27 -6.97 -9.70 -7.16
CA ASP A 27 -7.88 -9.19 -8.19
C ASP A 27 -8.93 -8.29 -7.53
N LYS A 28 -8.53 -7.05 -7.22
CA LYS A 28 -9.45 -6.03 -6.73
C LYS A 28 -10.19 -5.39 -7.88
N ARG A 29 -11.49 -5.17 -7.69
CA ARG A 29 -12.37 -4.59 -8.72
C ARG A 29 -13.12 -3.38 -8.17
N PRO A 30 -13.42 -2.38 -9.02
CA PRO A 30 -14.23 -1.24 -8.62
C PRO A 30 -15.56 -1.67 -8.02
N VAL A 31 -15.98 -0.97 -6.96
CA VAL A 31 -17.32 -1.09 -6.38
C VAL A 31 -18.05 0.24 -6.48
N GLU A 32 -19.36 0.15 -6.62
CA GLU A 32 -20.25 1.31 -6.66
C GLU A 32 -20.72 1.68 -5.25
N GLY A 33 -20.92 2.97 -5.02
CA GLY A 33 -21.47 3.50 -3.77
C GLY A 33 -20.43 3.64 -2.64
N PRO A 34 -20.89 4.03 -1.45
CA PRO A 34 -20.05 4.18 -0.26
C PRO A 34 -19.50 2.83 0.22
N VAL A 35 -18.24 2.83 0.64
CA VAL A 35 -17.55 1.68 1.24
C VAL A 35 -17.11 2.07 2.64
N ARG A 36 -17.47 1.23 3.61
CA ARG A 36 -17.11 1.41 5.01
C ARG A 36 -15.63 1.14 5.22
N VAL A 37 -14.96 2.03 5.94
CA VAL A 37 -13.55 1.96 6.33
C VAL A 37 -13.42 1.93 7.84
N GLU A 38 -12.80 0.88 8.36
CA GLU A 38 -12.62 0.65 9.79
C GLU A 38 -11.21 0.15 10.10
N ARG A 39 -10.82 0.25 11.38
CA ARG A 39 -9.56 -0.34 11.86
C ARG A 39 -9.70 -1.86 11.81
N PRO A 40 -8.90 -2.57 11.01
CA PRO A 40 -9.02 -4.02 10.89
C PRO A 40 -8.55 -4.76 12.15
N GLY A 41 -7.79 -4.08 13.03
CA GLY A 41 -7.17 -4.68 14.20
C GLY A 41 -5.73 -5.11 13.96
N PRO A 42 -5.10 -5.76 14.94
CA PRO A 42 -3.67 -6.04 14.91
C PRO A 42 -3.31 -7.03 13.78
N ALA A 43 -2.09 -6.92 13.25
CA ALA A 43 -1.61 -7.85 12.24
C ALA A 43 -1.64 -9.31 12.72
N GLY A 44 -1.81 -10.24 11.77
CA GLY A 44 -2.06 -11.65 12.07
C GLY A 44 -3.52 -11.95 12.45
N VAL A 45 -4.32 -10.93 12.76
CA VAL A 45 -5.75 -11.06 13.09
C VAL A 45 -6.61 -10.21 12.16
N GLY A 46 -6.29 -8.93 12.03
CA GLY A 46 -7.01 -7.98 11.18
C GLY A 46 -6.70 -8.18 9.70
N ALA A 47 -7.74 -8.14 8.87
CA ALA A 47 -7.65 -8.27 7.41
C ALA A 47 -7.57 -6.88 6.75
N SER A 48 -8.56 -6.53 5.92
CA SER A 48 -8.67 -5.24 5.25
C SER A 48 -9.39 -4.22 6.11
N GLY A 49 -9.04 -2.95 5.96
CA GLY A 49 -9.81 -1.84 6.51
C GLY A 49 -11.08 -1.55 5.71
N LEU A 50 -11.22 -2.05 4.47
CA LEU A 50 -12.41 -1.83 3.65
C LEU A 50 -13.42 -2.98 3.79
N SER A 51 -14.69 -2.65 4.00
CA SER A 51 -15.77 -3.63 3.99
C SER A 51 -15.86 -4.36 2.66
N GLY A 52 -15.91 -5.69 2.69
CA GLY A 52 -16.01 -6.53 1.50
C GLY A 52 -14.69 -6.86 0.81
N ASP A 53 -13.56 -6.32 1.29
CA ASP A 53 -12.24 -6.64 0.74
C ASP A 53 -11.59 -7.85 1.43
N ALA A 54 -11.08 -8.78 0.62
CA ALA A 54 -10.41 -9.99 1.08
C ALA A 54 -8.89 -9.83 1.16
N VAL A 55 -8.33 -10.15 2.34
CA VAL A 55 -6.90 -10.36 2.56
C VAL A 55 -6.67 -11.81 2.99
N CYS A 56 -6.00 -12.59 2.14
CA CYS A 56 -5.94 -14.05 2.29
C CYS A 56 -4.69 -14.59 3.02
N ASP A 57 -3.71 -13.74 3.35
CA ASP A 57 -2.52 -14.13 4.11
C ASP A 57 -2.17 -13.06 5.16
N LEU A 58 -2.71 -13.23 6.36
CA LEU A 58 -2.57 -12.27 7.47
C LEU A 58 -1.17 -12.23 8.10
N ARG A 59 -0.27 -13.15 7.70
CA ARG A 59 1.13 -13.15 8.15
C ARG A 59 1.90 -11.99 7.54
N PHE A 60 1.57 -11.64 6.30
CA PHE A 60 2.28 -10.64 5.50
C PHE A 60 1.38 -9.49 5.04
N HIS A 61 0.06 -9.59 5.20
CA HIS A 61 -0.88 -8.59 4.72
C HIS A 61 -1.94 -8.27 5.78
N GLY A 62 -2.63 -7.15 5.58
CA GLY A 62 -3.65 -6.68 6.50
C GLY A 62 -3.09 -6.17 7.82
N GLY A 63 -4.01 -5.98 8.77
CA GLY A 63 -3.74 -5.37 10.06
C GLY A 63 -3.66 -3.85 9.99
N ASP A 64 -3.59 -3.22 11.15
CA ASP A 64 -3.74 -1.77 11.26
C ASP A 64 -2.76 -0.98 10.38
N ASP A 65 -1.49 -1.39 10.27
CA ASP A 65 -0.49 -0.68 9.46
C ASP A 65 -0.69 -0.82 7.94
N ARG A 66 -1.50 -1.79 7.49
CA ARG A 66 -1.75 -2.12 6.07
C ARG A 66 -3.25 -2.25 5.80
N ALA A 67 -4.05 -1.40 6.45
CA ALA A 67 -5.50 -1.44 6.38
C ALA A 67 -6.01 -1.08 4.98
N VAL A 68 -5.36 -0.13 4.30
CA VAL A 68 -5.73 0.32 2.96
C VAL A 68 -4.48 0.43 2.10
N TYR A 69 -4.53 -0.05 0.85
CA TYR A 69 -3.48 0.15 -0.14
C TYR A 69 -3.93 1.14 -1.21
N ALA A 70 -3.18 2.20 -1.46
CA ALA A 70 -3.47 3.18 -2.51
C ALA A 70 -2.38 3.20 -3.59
N PHE A 71 -2.80 3.40 -4.84
CA PHE A 71 -1.93 3.49 -5.99
C PHE A 71 -2.41 4.59 -6.95
N ALA A 72 -1.49 5.29 -7.61
CA ALA A 72 -1.82 6.44 -8.45
C ALA A 72 -2.23 5.96 -9.84
N ARG A 73 -3.26 6.58 -10.44
CA ARG A 73 -3.63 6.28 -11.82
C ARG A 73 -2.50 6.64 -12.78
N GLU A 74 -1.78 7.70 -12.50
CA GLU A 74 -0.63 8.18 -13.26
C GLU A 74 0.47 7.11 -13.34
N ASP A 75 0.73 6.40 -12.23
CA ASP A 75 1.69 5.29 -12.21
C ASP A 75 1.14 4.05 -12.94
N LEU A 76 -0.17 3.75 -12.81
CA LEU A 76 -0.79 2.66 -13.58
C LEU A 76 -0.72 2.93 -15.09
N ASP A 77 -0.90 4.18 -15.52
CA ASP A 77 -0.78 4.57 -16.92
C ASP A 77 0.64 4.37 -17.45
N GLY A 78 1.66 4.63 -16.61
CA GLY A 78 3.04 4.30 -16.92
C GLY A 78 3.24 2.80 -17.15
N TRP A 79 2.76 1.98 -16.21
CA TRP A 79 2.83 0.52 -16.32
C TRP A 79 2.01 -0.05 -17.48
N GLU A 80 0.84 0.52 -17.79
CA GLU A 80 0.00 0.13 -18.94
C GLU A 80 0.76 0.29 -20.26
N LYS A 81 1.51 1.39 -20.40
CA LYS A 81 2.40 1.61 -21.56
C LYS A 81 3.56 0.61 -21.59
N GLU A 82 4.23 0.40 -20.45
CA GLU A 82 5.36 -0.55 -20.39
C GLU A 82 4.95 -2.00 -20.67
N LEU A 83 3.78 -2.40 -20.20
CA LEU A 83 3.27 -3.77 -20.32
C LEU A 83 2.48 -3.98 -21.62
N GLY A 84 2.18 -2.92 -22.38
CA GLY A 84 1.46 -3.00 -23.65
C GLY A 84 0.04 -3.55 -23.50
N ARG A 85 -0.59 -3.38 -22.34
CA ARG A 85 -1.95 -3.86 -22.06
C ARG A 85 -2.65 -2.98 -21.05
N ARG A 86 -3.97 -2.92 -21.15
CA ARG A 86 -4.82 -2.15 -20.24
C ARG A 86 -4.66 -2.61 -18.79
N LEU A 87 -4.44 -1.66 -17.88
CA LEU A 87 -4.51 -1.86 -16.43
C LEU A 87 -5.72 -1.10 -15.89
N THR A 88 -6.73 -1.82 -15.44
CA THR A 88 -7.91 -1.24 -14.79
C THR A 88 -7.59 -0.82 -13.36
N HIS A 89 -8.42 0.03 -12.76
CA HIS A 89 -8.41 0.26 -11.33
C HIS A 89 -8.49 -1.07 -10.56
N GLY A 90 -7.69 -1.20 -9.50
CA GLY A 90 -7.54 -2.41 -8.70
C GLY A 90 -6.57 -3.45 -9.29
N SER A 91 -6.00 -3.22 -10.50
CA SER A 91 -5.11 -4.20 -11.14
C SER A 91 -3.85 -4.49 -10.34
N PHE A 92 -3.39 -3.52 -9.55
CA PHE A 92 -2.24 -3.72 -8.68
C PHE A 92 -2.68 -4.25 -7.31
N GLY A 93 -3.95 -4.58 -7.10
CA GLY A 93 -4.50 -5.01 -5.83
C GLY A 93 -4.67 -3.86 -4.84
N GLU A 94 -4.70 -2.61 -5.33
CA GLU A 94 -4.97 -1.40 -4.54
C GLU A 94 -6.45 -1.24 -4.24
N ASN A 95 -6.74 -0.83 -3.01
CA ASN A 95 -8.07 -0.46 -2.57
C ASN A 95 -8.49 0.90 -3.12
N LEU A 96 -7.56 1.86 -3.20
CA LEU A 96 -7.83 3.19 -3.69
C LEU A 96 -6.98 3.47 -4.92
N THR A 97 -7.60 3.63 -6.07
CA THR A 97 -6.91 4.26 -7.20
C THR A 97 -7.10 5.76 -7.10
N THR A 98 -6.01 6.52 -7.01
CA THR A 98 -6.02 7.98 -6.77
C THR A 98 -5.63 8.76 -8.01
N LEU A 99 -5.92 10.07 -8.01
CA LEU A 99 -5.49 11.01 -9.05
C LEU A 99 -5.03 12.34 -8.46
N GLY A 100 -3.91 12.83 -8.96
CA GLY A 100 -3.27 14.09 -8.60
C GLY A 100 -2.52 14.04 -7.28
N VAL A 101 -2.36 12.86 -6.67
CA VAL A 101 -1.63 12.67 -5.40
C VAL A 101 -0.23 12.14 -5.71
N GLY A 102 0.80 12.85 -5.25
CA GLY A 102 2.19 12.41 -5.36
C GLY A 102 2.51 11.30 -4.36
N LEU A 103 2.08 10.06 -4.63
CA LEU A 103 2.24 8.94 -3.69
C LEU A 103 3.71 8.60 -3.36
N ARG A 104 4.62 8.78 -4.32
CA ARG A 104 6.07 8.56 -4.12
C ARG A 104 6.67 9.53 -3.10
N ASP A 105 6.20 10.77 -3.13
CA ASP A 105 6.73 11.89 -2.35
C ASP A 105 5.96 12.12 -1.04
N ALA A 106 4.88 11.36 -0.82
CA ALA A 106 4.16 11.35 0.44
C ALA A 106 5.11 11.00 1.60
N LEU A 107 4.98 11.73 2.71
CA LEU A 107 5.78 11.46 3.90
C LEU A 107 5.19 10.29 4.69
N VAL A 108 6.05 9.42 5.22
CA VAL A 108 5.62 8.37 6.16
C VAL A 108 5.08 9.06 7.42
N GLY A 109 3.81 8.88 7.79
CA GLY A 109 3.14 9.64 8.86
C GLY A 109 2.28 10.80 8.38
N GLU A 110 2.25 11.09 7.08
CA GLU A 110 1.31 12.05 6.50
C GLU A 110 -0.12 11.55 6.71
N ARG A 111 -1.04 12.45 7.11
CA ARG A 111 -2.46 12.11 7.26
C ARG A 111 -3.30 12.77 6.20
N TRP A 112 -4.17 11.99 5.60
CA TRP A 112 -5.07 12.39 4.54
C TRP A 112 -6.50 12.31 5.01
N ARG A 113 -7.25 13.39 4.85
CA ARG A 113 -8.71 13.36 4.92
C ARG A 113 -9.25 12.98 3.55
N LEU A 114 -10.09 11.95 3.52
CA LEU A 114 -10.75 11.43 2.34
C LEU A 114 -12.26 11.64 2.51
N GLY A 115 -12.87 12.37 1.59
CA GLY A 115 -14.27 12.74 1.72
C GLY A 115 -14.52 13.60 2.97
N ARG A 116 -15.58 13.28 3.72
CA ARG A 116 -16.03 14.11 4.85
C ARG A 116 -15.39 13.76 6.20
N GLU A 117 -15.08 12.49 6.42
CA GLU A 117 -14.81 11.97 7.78
C GLU A 117 -13.64 10.99 7.86
N VAL A 118 -13.27 10.30 6.78
CA VAL A 118 -12.21 9.30 6.84
C VAL A 118 -10.86 9.98 6.92
N VAL A 119 -10.04 9.62 7.93
CA VAL A 119 -8.64 10.05 8.01
C VAL A 119 -7.74 8.82 7.97
N LEU A 120 -6.83 8.78 7.00
CA LEU A 120 -5.85 7.71 6.81
C LEU A 120 -4.43 8.26 7.01
N GLU A 121 -3.53 7.46 7.57
CA GLU A 121 -2.12 7.83 7.79
C GLU A 121 -1.19 6.92 7.00
N VAL A 122 -0.24 7.51 6.27
CA VAL A 122 0.76 6.79 5.46
C VAL A 122 1.72 6.04 6.38
N THR A 123 1.92 4.74 6.13
CA THR A 123 2.80 3.88 6.95
C THR A 123 4.06 3.43 6.22
N GLY A 124 4.08 3.56 4.89
CA GLY A 124 5.18 3.14 4.03
C GLY A 124 4.70 2.74 2.64
N GLY A 125 5.59 2.10 1.88
CA GLY A 125 5.28 1.60 0.54
C GLY A 125 4.93 0.11 0.55
N ARG A 126 4.29 -0.37 -0.52
CA ARG A 126 4.15 -1.80 -0.75
C ARG A 126 5.49 -2.45 -1.07
N LEU A 127 5.85 -3.53 -0.37
CA LEU A 127 6.89 -4.45 -0.83
C LEU A 127 6.33 -5.45 -1.86
N PRO A 128 6.99 -5.66 -3.01
CA PRO A 128 6.49 -6.58 -4.04
C PRO A 128 6.61 -8.04 -3.56
N CYS A 129 5.61 -8.86 -3.88
CA CYS A 129 5.57 -10.28 -3.52
C CYS A 129 5.39 -11.18 -4.76
N ARG A 130 5.65 -12.48 -4.60
CA ARG A 130 5.54 -13.46 -5.70
C ARG A 130 4.13 -13.54 -6.28
N THR A 131 3.10 -13.51 -5.42
CA THR A 131 1.69 -13.49 -5.83
C THR A 131 1.38 -12.31 -6.74
N PHE A 132 1.99 -11.14 -6.50
CA PHE A 132 1.82 -9.96 -7.34
C PHE A 132 2.41 -10.14 -8.74
N GLY A 133 3.64 -10.65 -8.83
CA GLY A 133 4.26 -10.92 -10.13
C GLY A 133 3.49 -11.98 -10.93
N ALA A 134 3.03 -13.04 -10.26
CA ALA A 134 2.25 -14.10 -10.89
C ALA A 134 0.86 -13.62 -11.35
N TRP A 135 0.17 -12.81 -10.54
CA TRP A 135 -1.09 -12.17 -10.91
C TRP A 135 -0.96 -11.34 -12.19
N LEU A 136 0.10 -10.54 -12.29
CA LEU A 136 0.38 -9.79 -13.51
C LEU A 136 0.88 -10.68 -14.66
N GLY A 137 1.26 -11.93 -14.42
CA GLY A 137 1.90 -12.79 -15.43
C GLY A 137 3.27 -12.28 -15.86
N GLU A 138 3.93 -11.46 -15.03
CA GLU A 138 5.18 -10.77 -15.38
C GLU A 138 6.40 -11.49 -14.80
N ARG A 139 7.28 -11.97 -15.69
CA ARG A 139 8.57 -12.55 -15.28
C ARG A 139 9.48 -11.45 -14.76
N ARG A 140 10.22 -11.75 -13.68
CA ARG A 140 11.12 -10.79 -13.01
C ARG A 140 10.40 -9.51 -12.57
N TRP A 141 9.13 -9.63 -12.18
CA TRP A 141 8.34 -8.50 -11.69
C TRP A 141 8.99 -7.79 -10.50
N LEU A 142 9.44 -8.55 -9.48
CA LEU A 142 10.03 -7.99 -8.26
C LEU A 142 11.16 -6.99 -8.55
N PRO A 143 12.26 -7.36 -9.26
CA PRO A 143 13.34 -6.41 -9.54
C PRO A 143 12.90 -5.25 -10.46
N ARG A 144 11.95 -5.46 -11.38
CA ARG A 144 11.42 -4.37 -12.22
C ARG A 144 10.66 -3.34 -11.39
N PHE A 145 9.74 -3.80 -10.57
CA PHE A 145 8.93 -2.96 -9.68
C PHE A 145 9.80 -2.24 -8.65
N THR A 146 10.79 -2.92 -8.09
CA THR A 146 11.75 -2.33 -7.16
C THR A 146 12.56 -1.19 -7.80
N ARG A 147 13.02 -1.37 -9.04
CA ARG A 147 13.78 -0.33 -9.75
C ARG A 147 12.96 0.93 -10.03
N GLU A 148 11.66 0.77 -10.31
CA GLU A 148 10.76 1.92 -10.53
C GLU A 148 10.62 2.78 -9.26
N ALA A 149 10.69 2.16 -8.08
CA ALA A 149 10.53 2.85 -6.80
C ALA A 149 9.21 3.66 -6.67
N SER A 150 8.15 3.26 -7.39
CA SER A 150 6.76 3.70 -7.14
C SER A 150 5.94 2.58 -6.51
N PRO A 151 6.04 2.38 -5.19
CA PRO A 151 5.37 1.26 -4.56
C PRO A 151 3.88 1.51 -4.24
N GLY A 152 3.35 2.70 -4.55
CA GLY A 152 2.12 3.19 -3.92
C GLY A 152 2.30 3.38 -2.42
N VAL A 153 1.20 3.54 -1.68
CA VAL A 153 1.24 3.75 -0.22
C VAL A 153 0.37 2.76 0.54
N MET A 154 0.89 2.26 1.66
CA MET A 154 0.11 1.59 2.69
C MET A 154 -0.38 2.61 3.69
N LEU A 155 -1.61 2.44 4.15
CA LEU A 155 -2.34 3.39 4.97
C LEU A 155 -2.96 2.68 6.17
N ARG A 156 -2.87 3.29 7.34
CA ARG A 156 -3.61 2.91 8.56
C ARG A 156 -4.82 3.82 8.77
N VAL A 157 -5.87 3.31 9.39
CA VAL A 157 -7.08 4.10 9.69
C VAL A 157 -6.88 4.90 10.97
N ILE A 158 -7.00 6.23 10.89
CA ILE A 158 -6.99 7.14 12.04
C ILE A 158 -8.43 7.44 12.48
N GLU A 159 -9.25 7.91 11.55
CA GLU A 159 -10.69 8.15 11.76
C GLU A 159 -11.48 7.26 10.77
N PRO A 160 -12.31 6.34 11.27
CA PRO A 160 -13.14 5.46 10.44
C PRO A 160 -14.34 6.23 9.87
N GLY A 161 -14.94 5.69 8.82
CA GLY A 161 -16.07 6.32 8.14
C GLY A 161 -16.41 5.65 6.82
N GLU A 162 -17.07 6.36 5.92
CA GLU A 162 -17.34 5.90 4.56
C GLU A 162 -16.61 6.73 3.51
N LEU A 163 -16.16 6.08 2.45
CA LEU A 163 -15.60 6.74 1.27
C LEU A 163 -16.22 6.19 -0.01
N CYS A 164 -16.20 6.99 -1.07
CA CYS A 164 -16.65 6.58 -2.40
C CYS A 164 -15.74 7.13 -3.50
N ALA A 165 -15.90 6.57 -4.71
CA ALA A 165 -15.22 7.14 -5.87
C ALA A 165 -15.69 8.59 -6.10
N GLY A 166 -14.75 9.49 -6.35
CA GLY A 166 -14.99 10.92 -6.50
C GLY A 166 -14.63 11.76 -5.29
N ASP A 167 -14.48 11.14 -4.10
CA ASP A 167 -14.12 11.87 -2.89
C ASP A 167 -12.78 12.60 -3.02
N GLU A 168 -12.74 13.83 -2.50
CA GLU A 168 -11.51 14.61 -2.44
C GLU A 168 -10.54 14.03 -1.42
N ILE A 169 -9.25 14.22 -1.70
CA ILE A 169 -8.16 13.87 -0.80
C ILE A 169 -7.49 15.17 -0.39
N GLU A 170 -7.38 15.42 0.90
CA GLU A 170 -6.73 16.58 1.49
C GLU A 170 -5.64 16.13 2.45
N VAL A 171 -4.44 16.71 2.36
CA VAL A 171 -3.37 16.48 3.33
C VAL A 171 -3.62 17.36 4.54
N VAL A 172 -3.91 16.75 5.69
CA VAL A 172 -4.34 17.46 6.92
C VAL A 172 -3.28 17.47 8.01
N HIS A 173 -2.26 16.63 7.87
CA HIS A 173 -1.11 16.60 8.77
C HIS A 173 0.13 16.15 8.01
N ARG A 174 1.27 16.78 8.32
CA ARG A 174 2.59 16.34 7.87
C ARG A 174 3.49 16.09 9.09
N PRO A 175 4.24 14.98 9.11
CA PRO A 175 5.15 14.64 10.19
C PRO A 175 6.41 15.52 10.15
N PRO A 176 7.13 15.68 11.27
CA PRO A 176 8.31 16.52 11.38
C PRO A 176 9.60 15.84 10.86
N HIS A 177 9.58 15.27 9.66
CA HIS A 177 10.75 14.68 8.99
C HIS A 177 10.59 14.68 7.46
N ASP A 178 11.63 14.24 6.74
CA ASP A 178 11.71 14.23 5.28
C ASP A 178 11.71 12.82 4.66
N VAL A 179 11.38 11.78 5.43
CA VAL A 179 11.29 10.40 4.93
C VAL A 179 10.03 10.24 4.08
N THR A 180 10.22 10.25 2.75
CA THR A 180 9.18 9.91 1.79
C THR A 180 9.00 8.40 1.67
N VAL A 181 7.84 7.98 1.14
CA VAL A 181 7.56 6.57 0.82
C VAL A 181 8.59 6.00 -0.16
N SER A 182 8.98 6.76 -1.19
CA SER A 182 10.03 6.33 -2.12
C SER A 182 11.37 6.12 -1.43
N ARG A 183 11.76 7.02 -0.51
CA ARG A 183 13.03 6.93 0.23
C ARG A 183 13.05 5.70 1.13
N LEU A 184 11.96 5.47 1.88
CA LEU A 184 11.83 4.28 2.71
C LEU A 184 11.87 3.00 1.87
N PHE A 185 11.13 2.96 0.77
CA PHE A 185 11.09 1.79 -0.11
C PHE A 185 12.47 1.44 -0.70
N ARG A 186 13.24 2.44 -1.14
CA ARG A 186 14.61 2.23 -1.64
C ARG A 186 15.53 1.72 -0.54
N ALA A 187 15.48 2.30 0.66
CA ALA A 187 16.27 1.83 1.80
C ALA A 187 15.99 0.36 2.14
N LEU A 188 14.73 -0.07 2.04
CA LEU A 188 14.34 -1.47 2.32
C LEU A 188 14.80 -2.46 1.24
N THR A 189 15.03 -1.99 0.01
CA THR A 189 15.18 -2.86 -1.16
C THR A 189 16.57 -2.82 -1.81
N VAL A 190 17.05 -1.63 -2.17
CA VAL A 190 18.26 -1.46 -3.00
C VAL A 190 19.36 -0.63 -2.34
N GLU A 191 19.04 0.21 -1.37
CA GLU A 191 19.94 1.17 -0.71
C GLU A 191 20.00 0.89 0.81
N ARG A 192 20.33 -0.35 1.20
CA ARG A 192 20.19 -0.81 2.60
C ARG A 192 21.02 -0.03 3.61
N GLU A 193 22.15 0.51 3.20
CA GLU A 193 22.98 1.43 3.97
C GLU A 193 22.24 2.70 4.42
N SER A 194 21.13 3.06 3.76
CA SER A 194 20.29 4.20 4.13
C SER A 194 19.27 3.89 5.23
N LEU A 195 19.14 2.63 5.67
CA LEU A 195 18.17 2.22 6.69
C LEU A 195 18.28 2.95 8.04
N PRO A 196 19.48 3.25 8.57
CA PRO A 196 19.58 4.05 9.80
C PRO A 196 18.95 5.44 9.65
N GLY A 197 19.11 6.06 8.48
CA GLY A 197 18.61 7.42 8.21
C GLY A 197 17.09 7.53 8.13
N VAL A 198 16.37 6.43 7.85
CA VAL A 198 14.90 6.45 7.82
C VAL A 198 14.26 6.23 9.18
N LEU A 199 15.04 5.86 10.22
CA LEU A 199 14.51 5.63 11.57
C LEU A 199 14.02 6.91 12.27
N VAL A 200 14.28 8.10 11.72
CA VAL A 200 13.62 9.34 12.15
C VAL A 200 12.08 9.27 11.96
N ALA A 201 11.60 8.42 11.06
CA ALA A 201 10.18 8.16 10.84
C ALA A 201 9.63 6.95 11.62
N ALA A 202 10.41 6.37 12.53
CA ALA A 202 10.10 5.09 13.16
C ALA A 202 8.73 5.02 13.86
N GLU A 203 8.23 6.15 14.38
CA GLU A 203 6.92 6.24 15.01
C GLU A 203 5.76 5.88 14.05
N TRP A 204 5.88 6.24 12.77
CA TRP A 204 4.81 6.10 11.77
C TRP A 204 4.98 4.90 10.85
N MET A 205 6.17 4.29 10.85
CA MET A 205 6.50 3.17 9.97
C MET A 205 5.61 1.96 10.23
N GLU A 206 5.30 1.26 9.14
CA GLU A 206 4.75 -0.10 9.19
C GLU A 206 5.72 -1.03 9.94
N ARG A 207 5.17 -1.92 10.78
CA ARG A 207 5.94 -2.76 11.71
C ARG A 207 7.07 -3.58 11.05
N GLU A 208 6.81 -4.32 9.98
CA GLU A 208 7.84 -5.16 9.34
C GLU A 208 8.98 -4.30 8.75
N GLN A 209 8.64 -3.17 8.12
CA GLN A 209 9.62 -2.22 7.60
C GLN A 209 10.46 -1.62 8.73
N LEU A 210 9.85 -1.29 9.87
CA LEU A 210 10.53 -0.81 11.06
C LEU A 210 11.47 -1.87 11.65
N GLU A 211 11.02 -3.11 11.74
CA GLU A 211 11.83 -4.25 12.21
C GLU A 211 13.06 -4.46 11.33
N ILE A 212 12.91 -4.41 10.00
CA ILE A 212 14.02 -4.49 9.05
C ILE A 212 15.03 -3.36 9.28
N ALA A 213 14.56 -2.11 9.39
CA ALA A 213 15.43 -0.95 9.58
C ALA A 213 16.19 -1.01 10.92
N ARG A 214 15.52 -1.41 12.00
CA ARG A 214 16.13 -1.59 13.33
C ARG A 214 17.14 -2.74 13.33
N ALA A 215 16.81 -3.89 12.75
CA ALA A 215 17.69 -5.05 12.71
C ALA A 215 18.96 -4.76 11.89
N TYR A 216 18.84 -4.05 10.76
CA TYR A 216 20.00 -3.61 9.99
C TYR A 216 20.86 -2.64 10.81
N THR A 217 20.26 -1.62 11.40
CA THR A 217 20.97 -0.58 12.17
C THR A 217 21.65 -1.17 13.40
N ALA A 218 21.04 -2.12 14.10
CA ALA A 218 21.67 -2.80 15.24
C ALA A 218 22.90 -3.65 14.83
N LYS A 219 22.92 -4.15 13.58
CA LYS A 219 24.00 -4.99 13.06
C LYS A 219 25.12 -4.20 12.38
N HIS A 220 24.80 -3.06 11.79
CA HIS A 220 25.67 -2.31 10.87
C HIS A 220 25.79 -0.81 11.19
N GLY A 221 24.96 -0.28 12.09
CA GLY A 221 25.11 1.07 12.60
C GLY A 221 26.29 1.11 13.56
N GLU A 222 27.20 2.04 13.33
CA GLU A 222 28.32 2.37 14.21
C GLU A 222 27.87 2.83 15.59
#